data_AF-A0A956MW43-F1
#
_entry.id   AF-A0A956MW43-F1
#
_cell.length_a   1.000
_cell.length_b   1.000
_cell.length_c   1.000
_cell.angle_alpha   90.00
_cell.angle_beta   90.00
_cell.angle_gamma   90.00
#
_symmetry.space_group_name_H-M   'P 1'
#
loop_
_entity.id
_entity.type
_entity.pdbx_description
1 polymer ?
#
loop_
_entity_poly.entity_id
_entity_poly.type
_entity_poly.pdbx_seq_one_letter_code
_entity_poly.pdbx_strand_id
1 'polypeptide(L)' 'MKYKVHRFEMRMTTDAQKLEQFLNGLKGEIVAIIPNVTPGPFLVAVVNFLLIVERTK' A
#
# COMPACT_ATOMS: atom_id res chain seq x y z
N MET A 1 7.10 -11.80 17.43
CA MET A 1 6.01 -11.39 16.52
C MET A 1 5.72 -9.92 16.68
N LYS A 2 6.11 -9.13 15.69
CA LYS A 2 5.82 -7.70 15.61
C LYS A 2 5.16 -7.40 14.28
N TYR A 3 4.33 -6.37 14.24
CA TYR A 3 3.75 -5.84 13.01
C TYR A 3 4.41 -4.51 12.68
N LYS A 4 4.77 -4.33 11.42
CA LYS A 4 5.15 -3.04 10.86
C LYS A 4 4.07 -2.60 9.88
N VAL A 5 3.71 -1.33 9.93
CA VAL A 5 2.75 -0.73 9.02
C VAL A 5 3.49 0.29 8.16
N HIS A 6 3.46 0.09 6.85
CA HIS A 6 4.10 0.95 5.87
C HIS A 6 3.04 1.76 5.14
N ARG A 7 3.25 3.07 5.03
CA ARG A 7 2.44 3.95 4.19
C ARG A 7 3.13 4.08 2.83
N PHE A 8 2.48 3.56 1.79
CA PHE A 8 3.00 3.57 0.44
C PHE A 8 2.19 4.55 -0.43
N GLU A 9 2.81 5.67 -0.79
CA GLU A 9 2.21 6.64 -1.70
C GLU A 9 2.37 6.17 -3.14
N MET A 10 1.25 6.02 -3.86
CA MET A 10 1.29 5.61 -5.26
C MET A 10 0.08 6.11 -6.05
N ARG A 11 0.29 6.38 -7.34
CA ARG A 11 -0.77 6.51 -8.32
C ARG A 11 -1.06 5.14 -8.92
N MET A 12 -2.21 4.56 -8.59
CA MET A 12 -2.58 3.19 -8.97
C MET A 12 -2.49 2.89 -10.48
N THR A 13 -2.65 3.91 -11.34
CA THR A 13 -2.63 3.75 -12.80
C THR A 13 -1.21 3.72 -13.40
N THR A 14 -0.20 4.29 -12.73
CA THR A 14 1.14 4.44 -13.30
C THR A 14 2.25 3.78 -12.48
N ASP A 15 1.99 3.46 -11.20
CA ASP A 15 3.03 3.09 -10.25
C ASP A 15 3.02 1.61 -9.86
N ALA A 16 2.39 0.73 -10.64
CA ALA A 16 2.35 -0.71 -10.36
C ALA A 16 3.75 -1.32 -10.18
N GLN A 17 4.71 -0.94 -11.03
CA GLN A 17 6.10 -1.40 -10.94
C GLN A 17 6.80 -0.92 -9.65
N LYS A 18 6.47 0.27 -9.14
CA LYS A 18 7.02 0.77 -7.87
C LYS A 18 6.49 -0.02 -6.68
N LEU A 19 5.20 -0.39 -6.71
CA LEU A 19 4.61 -1.24 -5.69
C LEU A 19 5.29 -2.60 -5.67
N GLU A 20 5.49 -3.21 -6.84
CA GLU A 20 6.20 -4.50 -6.95
C GLU A 20 7.61 -4.43 -6.34
N GLN A 21 8.39 -3.41 -6.69
CA GLN A 21 9.73 -3.19 -6.11
C GLN A 21 9.70 -3.02 -4.59
N PHE A 22 8.72 -2.28 -4.07
CA PHE A 22 8.54 -2.10 -2.63
C PHE A 22 8.24 -3.43 -1.93
N LEU A 23 7.28 -4.21 -2.44
CA LEU A 23 6.88 -5.49 -1.86
C LEU A 23 8.02 -6.50 -1.86
N ASN A 24 8.78 -6.58 -2.96
CA ASN A 24 9.96 -7.46 -3.07
C ASN A 24 11.11 -7.06 -2.14
N GLY A 25 11.11 -5.82 -1.62
CA GLY A 25 12.11 -5.36 -0.64
C GLY A 25 11.82 -5.77 0.80
N LEU A 26 10.59 -6.17 1.12
CA LEU A 26 10.18 -6.55 2.48
C LEU A 26 10.84 -7.85 2.92
N LYS A 27 11.14 -7.97 4.23
CA LYS A 27 11.81 -9.16 4.80
C LYS A 27 10.84 -10.07 5.56
N GLY A 28 9.74 -9.50 6.03
CA GLY A 28 8.64 -10.20 6.66
C GLY A 28 7.57 -10.61 5.67
N GLU A 29 6.50 -11.18 6.21
CA GLU A 29 5.35 -11.63 5.45
C GLU A 29 4.32 -10.51 5.34
N ILE A 30 3.83 -10.24 4.13
CA ILE A 30 2.75 -9.28 3.92
C ILE A 30 1.45 -9.95 4.35
N VAL A 31 0.77 -9.39 5.35
CA VAL A 31 -0.49 -9.92 5.88
C VAL A 31 -1.72 -9.14 5.40
N ALA A 32 -1.55 -7.88 5.01
CA ALA A 32 -2.63 -7.06 4.46
C ALA A 32 -2.09 -5.89 3.60
N ILE A 33 -2.87 -5.52 2.58
CA ILE A 33 -2.70 -4.28 1.80
C ILE A 33 -4.05 -3.57 1.80
N ILE A 34 -4.12 -2.39 2.42
CA ILE A 34 -5.37 -1.66 2.67
C ILE A 34 -5.29 -0.31 1.94
N PRO A 35 -6.15 -0.04 0.95
CA PRO A 35 -6.17 1.26 0.30
C PRO A 35 -6.85 2.30 1.20
N ASN A 36 -6.24 3.47 1.36
CA ASN A 36 -6.95 4.65 1.82
C ASN A 36 -7.59 5.34 0.61
N VAL A 37 -8.91 5.35 0.57
CA VAL A 37 -9.69 6.00 -0.49
C VAL A 37 -10.50 7.15 0.07
N THR A 38 -10.57 8.24 -0.69
CA THR A 38 -11.45 9.37 -0.42
C THR A 38 -12.32 9.66 -1.64
N PRO A 39 -13.56 10.15 -1.46
CA PRO A 39 -14.36 10.63 -2.57
C PRO A 39 -13.66 11.83 -3.23
N GLY A 40 -13.33 11.70 -4.51
CA GLY A 40 -12.85 12.81 -5.33
C GLY A 40 -14.00 13.61 -5.94
N PRO A 41 -13.69 14.60 -6.79
CA PRO A 41 -14.68 15.28 -7.62
C PRO A 41 -15.54 14.28 -8.38
N PHE A 42 -16.84 14.54 -8.51
CA PHE A 42 -17.81 13.63 -9.14
C PHE A 42 -17.95 12.24 -8.48
N LEU A 43 -17.64 12.10 -7.19
CA LEU A 43 -17.74 10.85 -6.42
C LEU A 43 -16.84 9.71 -6.93
N VAL A 44 -15.79 10.05 -7.68
CA VAL A 44 -14.82 9.07 -8.16
C VAL A 44 -13.93 8.65 -6.98
N ALA A 45 -13.70 7.36 -6.78
CA ALA A 45 -12.81 6.90 -5.72
C ALA A 45 -11.36 7.29 -6.03
N VAL A 46 -10.76 8.13 -5.18
CA VAL A 46 -9.36 8.53 -5.28
C VAL A 46 -8.57 7.77 -4.22
N VAL A 47 -7.57 7.00 -4.65
CA VAL A 47 -6.63 6.34 -3.74
C VAL A 47 -5.55 7.32 -3.36
N ASN A 48 -5.40 7.60 -2.06
CA ASN A 48 -4.36 8.50 -1.55
C ASN A 48 -3.04 7.77 -1.31
N PHE A 49 -3.13 6.59 -0.69
CA PHE A 49 -1.99 5.72 -0.38
C PHE A 49 -2.48 4.31 0.00
N LEU A 50 -1.54 3.36 0.05
CA LEU A 50 -1.77 2.03 0.61
C LEU A 50 -1.15 1.92 2.00
N LEU A 51 -1.82 1.24 2.92
CA LEU A 51 -1.21 0.71 4.14
C LEU A 51 -0.84 -0.74 3.90
N ILE A 52 0.45 -1.05 4.01
CA ILE A 52 0.97 -2.41 3.85
C ILE A 52 1.39 -2.89 5.23
N VAL A 53 0.77 -3.98 5.70
CA VAL A 53 1.06 -4.57 7.00
C VAL A 53 2.00 -5.74 6.80
N GLU A 54 3.18 -5.66 7.41
CA GLU A 54 4.23 -6.67 7.39
C GLU A 54 4.34 -7.33 8.77
N ARG A 55 4.26 -8.65 8.81
CA ARG A 55 4.57 -9.45 9.99
C ARG A 55 6.06 -9.77 10.02
N THR A 56 6.76 -9.29 11.04
CA THR A 56 8.18 -9.59 11.27
C THR A 56 8.35 -10.58 12.41
N LYS A 57 9.49 -11.30 12.41
CA LYS A 57 9.90 -12.14 13.54
C LYS A 57 9.92 -11.34 14.85
#